data_AF-A0AA96JZE5-F1
#
_entry.id   AF-A0AA96JZE5-F1
#
_cell.length_a   1.000
_cell.length_b   1.000
_cell.length_c   1.000
_cell.angle_alpha   90.00
_cell.angle_beta   90.00
_cell.angle_gamma   90.00
#
_symmetry.space_group_name_H-M   'P 1'
#
loop_
_entity.id
_entity.type
_entity.pdbx_description
1 polymer ?
#
loop_
_entity_poly.entity_id
_entity_poly.type
_entity_poly.pdbx_seq_one_letter_code
_entity_poly.pdbx_strand_id
1 'polypeptide(L)'
;MAATEDSPLKPALNEVEEDRALLLHTHRNWRRSLQAGIRENGPPEDAQSTHTTPPSSQDFFQIDLREADFRHQDLRNANFQEAYLPGANFEGANLRGANFQGANLRSVRFRSAQLAWANFSQADLIWADFQQAELQGTDFQHATLRGATFVRAQIRGGNFFSSDCSWADFRDTDLHESDFQQANLNGTTFINAQTTGANFQSSLGFYNSPMTDSSPPSGDPLFP
;
A
#
# COMPACT_ATOMS: atom_id res chain seq x y z
N MET A 1 -18.10 -41.29 42.59
CA MET A 1 -18.57 -40.82 41.27
C MET A 1 -18.62 -39.30 41.32
N ALA A 2 -17.52 -38.65 40.98
CA ALA A 2 -17.47 -37.19 40.86
C ALA A 2 -17.65 -36.87 39.37
N ALA A 3 -18.71 -36.15 39.04
CA ALA A 3 -18.95 -35.63 37.70
C ALA A 3 -18.12 -34.35 37.55
N THR A 4 -17.22 -34.34 36.57
CA THR A 4 -16.49 -33.18 36.10
C THR A 4 -17.44 -32.30 35.28
N GLU A 5 -17.77 -31.11 35.78
CA GLU A 5 -18.43 -30.07 35.00
C GLU A 5 -17.41 -29.42 34.06
N ASP A 6 -17.54 -29.77 32.79
CA ASP A 6 -16.82 -29.19 31.65
C ASP A 6 -17.44 -27.80 31.35
N SER A 7 -16.75 -26.74 31.74
CA SER A 7 -17.11 -25.37 31.36
C SER A 7 -16.59 -25.09 29.95
N PRO A 8 -17.42 -24.58 29.00
CA PRO A 8 -16.94 -24.26 27.66
C PRO A 8 -15.95 -23.09 27.74
N LEU A 9 -14.71 -23.36 27.32
CA LEU A 9 -13.67 -22.38 27.06
C LEU A 9 -14.23 -21.21 26.25
N LYS A 10 -14.25 -20.02 26.84
CA LYS A 10 -14.42 -18.76 26.11
C LYS A 10 -13.32 -18.70 25.03
N PRO A 11 -13.63 -18.33 23.77
CA PRO A 11 -12.60 -18.23 22.74
C PRO A 11 -11.61 -17.12 23.13
N ALA A 12 -10.31 -17.42 22.99
CA ALA A 12 -9.22 -16.52 23.25
C ALA A 12 -9.39 -15.22 22.44
N LEU A 13 -9.23 -14.07 23.11
CA LEU A 13 -9.09 -12.78 22.45
C LEU A 13 -7.88 -12.87 21.52
N ASN A 14 -8.10 -12.57 20.24
CA ASN A 14 -7.23 -12.92 19.12
C ASN A 14 -5.82 -12.31 19.27
N GLU A 15 -4.78 -13.13 19.06
CA GLU A 15 -3.35 -12.72 19.01
C GLU A 15 -3.09 -11.51 18.09
N VAL A 16 -3.95 -11.31 17.08
CA VAL A 16 -3.92 -10.17 16.14
C VAL A 16 -4.22 -8.82 16.81
N GLU A 17 -5.08 -8.78 17.84
CA GLU A 17 -5.36 -7.54 18.58
C GLU A 17 -4.21 -7.17 19.53
N GLU A 18 -3.49 -8.16 20.05
CA GLU A 18 -2.30 -7.96 20.88
C GLU A 18 -1.15 -7.38 20.07
N ASP A 19 -0.89 -7.88 18.85
CA ASP A 19 0.13 -7.33 17.95
C ASP A 19 -0.17 -5.89 17.52
N ARG A 20 -1.44 -5.58 17.23
CA ARG A 20 -1.87 -4.21 16.92
C ARG A 20 -1.70 -3.28 18.14
N ALA A 21 -2.08 -3.74 19.32
CA ALA A 21 -1.90 -2.98 20.56
C ALA A 21 -0.42 -2.77 20.87
N LEU A 22 0.42 -3.77 20.62
CA LEU A 22 1.87 -3.71 20.80
C LEU A 22 2.53 -2.76 19.80
N LEU A 23 2.14 -2.78 18.52
CA LEU A 23 2.62 -1.84 17.50
C LEU A 23 2.26 -0.39 17.86
N LEU A 24 0.99 -0.14 18.23
CA LEU A 24 0.52 1.18 18.65
C LEU A 24 1.18 1.64 19.97
N HIS A 25 1.41 0.72 20.91
CA HIS A 25 2.08 1.01 22.18
C HIS A 25 3.56 1.35 21.95
N THR A 26 4.24 0.56 21.12
CA THR A 26 5.65 0.77 20.76
C THR A 26 5.83 2.08 20.02
N HIS A 27 4.93 2.43 19.09
CA HIS A 27 4.99 3.72 18.39
C HIS A 27 4.74 4.92 19.31
N ARG A 28 3.77 4.84 20.24
CA ARG A 28 3.53 5.89 21.25
C ARG A 28 4.75 6.09 22.14
N ASN A 29 5.43 5.01 22.53
CA ASN A 29 6.64 5.07 23.35
C ASN A 29 7.82 5.65 22.55
N TRP A 30 7.97 5.29 21.28
CA TRP A 30 8.98 5.85 20.40
C TRP A 30 8.78 7.36 20.19
N ARG A 31 7.58 7.84 19.85
CA ARG A 31 7.30 9.29 19.73
C ARG A 31 7.53 10.05 21.04
N ARG A 32 7.18 9.45 22.19
CA ARG A 32 7.50 10.01 23.51
C ARG A 32 9.00 10.08 23.75
N SER A 33 9.77 9.08 23.30
CA SER A 33 11.23 9.07 23.41
C SER A 33 11.89 10.14 22.52
N LEU A 34 11.34 10.42 21.32
CA LEU A 34 11.79 11.52 20.47
C LEU A 34 11.47 12.90 21.06
N GLN A 35 10.30 13.07 21.68
CA GLN A 35 9.96 14.30 22.40
C GLN A 35 10.77 14.46 23.71
N ALA A 36 11.14 13.35 24.35
CA ALA A 36 11.97 13.35 25.55
C ALA A 36 13.47 13.53 25.25
N GLY A 37 13.92 13.15 24.05
CA GLY A 37 15.31 13.26 23.58
C GLY A 37 15.75 14.68 23.19
N ILE A 38 14.83 15.65 23.11
CA ILE A 38 15.13 17.09 22.86
C ILE A 38 15.24 17.85 24.20
N ARG A 39 15.87 17.24 25.21
CA ARG A 39 16.13 17.88 26.52
C ARG A 39 17.58 17.76 26.97
N GLU A 40 18.51 18.06 26.08
CA GLU A 40 19.79 18.67 26.48
C GLU A 40 20.07 19.85 25.55
N ASN A 41 20.03 21.05 26.14
CA ASN A 41 20.11 22.39 25.55
C ASN A 41 18.76 23.01 25.14
N GLY A 42 18.32 23.99 25.94
CA GLY A 42 17.09 24.75 25.74
C GLY A 42 17.03 25.45 24.38
N PRO A 43 15.82 25.82 23.92
CA PRO A 43 15.67 26.36 22.57
C PRO A 43 16.22 27.79 22.49
N PRO A 44 16.84 28.22 21.38
CA PRO A 44 16.61 29.58 20.93
C PRO A 44 15.12 29.69 20.58
N GLU A 45 14.46 30.70 21.15
CA GLU A 45 13.19 31.23 20.62
C GLU A 45 13.37 31.44 19.11
N ASP A 46 12.67 30.65 18.29
CA ASP A 46 12.24 30.92 16.91
C ASP A 46 12.05 29.61 16.12
N ALA A 47 10.99 28.85 16.47
CA ALA A 47 10.45 27.82 15.59
C ALA A 47 8.92 27.88 15.64
N GLN A 48 8.35 28.87 14.95
CA GLN A 48 6.93 28.88 14.60
C GLN A 48 6.66 27.79 13.55
N SER A 49 5.63 26.99 13.80
CA SER A 49 4.94 26.02 12.91
C SER A 49 5.26 24.55 13.17
N THR A 50 4.36 23.88 13.89
CA THR A 50 3.41 22.92 13.28
C THR A 50 2.41 22.45 14.32
N HIS A 51 1.12 22.53 13.97
CA HIS A 51 0.01 22.01 14.74
C HIS A 51 0.24 20.54 15.13
N THR A 52 0.46 20.27 16.41
CA THR A 52 0.43 18.91 16.94
C THR A 52 -0.90 18.69 17.65
N THR A 53 -1.96 18.54 16.84
CA THR A 53 -3.09 17.70 17.25
C THR A 53 -2.52 16.32 17.61
N PRO A 54 -2.92 15.70 18.74
CA PRO A 54 -2.47 14.34 19.05
C PRO A 54 -2.82 13.44 17.86
N PRO A 55 -1.89 12.55 17.44
CA PRO A 55 -2.14 11.66 16.32
C PRO A 55 -3.45 10.92 16.56
N SER A 56 -4.32 10.92 15.55
CA SER A 56 -5.47 10.01 15.54
C SER A 56 -4.93 8.58 15.72
N SER A 57 -5.75 7.66 16.21
CA SER A 57 -5.34 6.26 16.47
C SER A 57 -4.82 5.50 15.23
N GLN A 58 -4.79 6.13 14.07
CA GLN A 58 -4.37 5.59 12.78
C GLN A 58 -3.38 6.54 12.07
N ASP A 59 -2.61 7.33 12.82
CA ASP A 59 -1.48 8.10 12.28
C ASP A 59 -0.16 7.31 12.42
N PHE A 60 0.37 6.92 11.27
CA PHE A 60 1.60 6.18 11.03
C PHE A 60 2.57 7.00 10.15
N PHE A 61 2.51 8.34 10.21
CA PHE A 61 3.41 9.20 9.46
C PHE A 61 4.89 8.92 9.78
N GLN A 62 5.71 8.67 8.75
CA GLN A 62 7.17 8.45 8.83
C GLN A 62 7.64 7.34 9.79
N ILE A 63 6.77 6.36 10.09
CA ILE A 63 7.12 5.24 10.98
C ILE A 63 7.84 4.12 10.21
N ASP A 64 8.73 3.40 10.89
CA ASP A 64 9.25 2.11 10.43
C ASP A 64 8.28 0.97 10.84
N LEU A 65 7.70 0.33 9.84
CA LEU A 65 6.74 -0.77 9.93
C LEU A 65 7.14 -1.89 8.95
N ARG A 66 8.45 -2.09 8.77
CA ARG A 66 8.98 -3.23 8.00
C ARG A 66 8.35 -4.54 8.44
N GLU A 67 7.89 -5.30 7.45
CA GLU A 67 7.31 -6.64 7.64
C GLU A 67 6.13 -6.69 8.62
N ALA A 68 5.54 -5.54 8.99
CA ALA A 68 4.45 -5.47 9.93
C ALA A 68 3.20 -6.18 9.39
N ASP A 69 2.45 -6.81 10.30
CA ASP A 69 1.22 -7.54 9.96
C ASP A 69 -0.03 -6.71 10.28
N PHE A 70 -0.73 -6.32 9.22
CA PHE A 70 -1.98 -5.56 9.23
C PHE A 70 -3.14 -6.35 8.59
N ARG A 71 -3.00 -7.67 8.45
CA ARG A 71 -4.04 -8.50 7.84
C ARG A 71 -5.40 -8.30 8.48
N HIS A 72 -6.42 -8.15 7.64
CA HIS A 72 -7.83 -8.03 8.03
C HIS A 72 -8.14 -6.86 8.99
N GLN A 73 -7.23 -5.90 9.17
CA GLN A 73 -7.46 -4.76 10.05
C GLN A 73 -8.35 -3.70 9.39
N ASP A 74 -9.09 -2.95 10.22
CA ASP A 74 -9.77 -1.71 9.80
C ASP A 74 -8.84 -0.51 9.98
N LEU A 75 -8.34 -0.01 8.85
CA LEU A 75 -7.37 1.06 8.69
C LEU A 75 -7.91 2.13 7.72
N ARG A 76 -9.23 2.28 7.65
CA ARG A 76 -9.88 3.32 6.83
C ARG A 76 -9.35 4.70 7.20
N ASN A 77 -8.96 5.48 6.20
CA ASN A 77 -8.37 6.82 6.38
C ASN A 77 -7.09 6.85 7.24
N ALA A 78 -6.41 5.73 7.43
CA ALA A 78 -5.13 5.71 8.11
C ALA A 78 -4.08 6.52 7.35
N ASN A 79 -3.21 7.20 8.07
CA ASN A 79 -2.14 8.00 7.51
C ASN A 79 -0.81 7.23 7.57
N PHE A 80 -0.39 6.66 6.46
CA PHE A 80 0.91 6.02 6.24
C PHE A 80 1.85 6.88 5.38
N GLN A 81 1.58 8.18 5.25
CA GLN A 81 2.42 9.06 4.44
C GLN A 81 3.88 8.97 4.90
N GLU A 82 4.78 8.80 3.93
CA GLU A 82 6.23 8.65 4.12
C GLU A 82 6.65 7.50 5.06
N ALA A 83 5.75 6.56 5.37
CA ALA A 83 6.08 5.40 6.19
C ALA A 83 7.04 4.43 5.46
N TYR A 84 7.85 3.71 6.23
CA TYR A 84 8.75 2.67 5.75
C TYR A 84 8.12 1.29 6.01
N LEU A 85 7.51 0.71 4.98
CA LEU A 85 6.67 -0.49 5.02
C LEU A 85 7.15 -1.64 4.09
N PRO A 86 8.46 -1.81 3.77
CA PRO A 86 8.81 -2.89 2.86
C PRO A 86 8.50 -4.26 3.49
N GLY A 87 7.87 -5.12 2.68
CA GLY A 87 7.42 -6.45 3.10
C GLY A 87 6.18 -6.49 4.02
N ALA A 88 5.59 -5.34 4.37
CA ALA A 88 4.40 -5.31 5.23
C ALA A 88 3.22 -6.06 4.60
N ASN A 89 2.33 -6.60 5.45
CA ASN A 89 1.20 -7.42 5.01
C ASN A 89 -0.14 -6.78 5.36
N PHE A 90 -0.87 -6.35 4.35
CA PHE A 90 -2.21 -5.77 4.42
C PHE A 90 -3.26 -6.68 3.78
N GLU A 91 -3.00 -7.98 3.63
CA GLU A 91 -3.94 -8.91 3.01
C GLU A 91 -5.32 -8.85 3.68
N GLY A 92 -6.35 -8.63 2.87
CA GLY A 92 -7.73 -8.48 3.31
C GLY A 92 -8.03 -7.29 4.23
N ALA A 93 -7.10 -6.33 4.40
CA ALA A 93 -7.31 -5.15 5.23
C ALA A 93 -8.29 -4.16 4.59
N ASN A 94 -8.99 -3.38 5.41
CA ASN A 94 -9.83 -2.27 4.95
C ASN A 94 -9.05 -0.95 5.05
N LEU A 95 -8.60 -0.45 3.91
CA LEU A 95 -7.73 0.71 3.74
C LEU A 95 -8.40 1.81 2.89
N ARG A 96 -9.74 1.81 2.81
CA ARG A 96 -10.45 2.83 2.02
C ARG A 96 -10.07 4.23 2.48
N GLY A 97 -9.66 5.07 1.53
CA GLY A 97 -9.19 6.43 1.79
C GLY A 97 -7.87 6.55 2.56
N ALA A 98 -7.11 5.45 2.74
CA ALA A 98 -5.81 5.52 3.40
C ALA A 98 -4.79 6.34 2.58
N ASN A 99 -3.91 7.06 3.27
CA ASN A 99 -2.88 7.88 2.66
C ASN A 99 -1.51 7.18 2.77
N PHE A 100 -0.96 6.75 1.65
CA PHE A 100 0.36 6.14 1.49
C PHE A 100 1.31 7.03 0.68
N GLN A 101 1.01 8.33 0.54
CA GLN A 101 1.81 9.24 -0.27
C GLN A 101 3.28 9.19 0.13
N GLY A 102 4.17 8.99 -0.85
CA GLY A 102 5.63 8.94 -0.63
C GLY A 102 6.12 7.78 0.23
N ALA A 103 5.27 6.81 0.59
CA ALA A 103 5.66 5.68 1.42
C ALA A 103 6.58 4.71 0.65
N ASN A 104 7.47 4.03 1.39
CA ASN A 104 8.24 2.90 0.86
C ASN A 104 7.48 1.60 1.11
N LEU A 105 6.96 1.01 0.05
CA LEU A 105 6.05 -0.14 0.06
C LEU A 105 6.60 -1.28 -0.82
N ARG A 106 7.93 -1.40 -0.95
CA ARG A 106 8.54 -2.48 -1.74
C ARG A 106 8.10 -3.85 -1.23
N SER A 107 7.69 -4.72 -2.14
CA SER A 107 7.22 -6.09 -1.82
C SER A 107 6.08 -6.15 -0.80
N VAL A 108 5.30 -5.08 -0.64
CA VAL A 108 4.12 -5.06 0.23
C VAL A 108 3.05 -6.02 -0.32
N ARG A 109 2.27 -6.62 0.58
CA ARG A 109 1.14 -7.50 0.22
C ARG A 109 -0.20 -6.82 0.49
N PHE A 110 -0.93 -6.48 -0.57
CA PHE A 110 -2.29 -5.93 -0.55
C PHE A 110 -3.33 -6.90 -1.13
N ARG A 111 -3.04 -8.20 -1.18
CA ARG A 111 -3.96 -9.21 -1.72
C ARG A 111 -5.34 -9.09 -1.10
N SER A 112 -6.38 -9.01 -1.93
CA SER A 112 -7.78 -8.87 -1.50
C SER A 112 -8.07 -7.68 -0.57
N ALA A 113 -7.18 -6.68 -0.49
CA ALA A 113 -7.38 -5.50 0.35
C ALA A 113 -8.42 -4.55 -0.26
N GLN A 114 -9.11 -3.80 0.60
CA GLN A 114 -10.08 -2.79 0.21
C GLN A 114 -9.43 -1.41 0.22
N LEU A 115 -9.00 -0.94 -0.94
CA LEU A 115 -8.15 0.24 -1.12
C LEU A 115 -8.83 1.38 -1.89
N ALA A 116 -10.13 1.30 -2.13
CA ALA A 116 -10.85 2.34 -2.86
C ALA A 116 -10.54 3.75 -2.32
N TRP A 117 -10.23 4.67 -3.23
CA TRP A 117 -9.83 6.07 -2.95
C TRP A 117 -8.54 6.24 -2.12
N ALA A 118 -7.71 5.21 -1.98
CA ALA A 118 -6.40 5.34 -1.34
C ALA A 118 -5.43 6.18 -2.20
N ASN A 119 -4.56 6.91 -1.51
CA ASN A 119 -3.52 7.75 -2.14
C ASN A 119 -2.16 7.06 -2.06
N PHE A 120 -1.64 6.60 -3.18
CA PHE A 120 -0.29 6.06 -3.37
C PHE A 120 0.61 6.99 -4.21
N SER A 121 0.25 8.26 -4.34
CA SER A 121 1.05 9.20 -5.12
C SER A 121 2.49 9.25 -4.61
N GLN A 122 3.46 9.21 -5.53
CA GLN A 122 4.90 9.21 -5.25
C GLN A 122 5.40 8.00 -4.42
N ALA A 123 4.57 6.98 -4.19
CA ALA A 123 4.96 5.81 -3.41
C ALA A 123 5.90 4.89 -4.20
N ASP A 124 6.73 4.14 -3.47
CA ASP A 124 7.63 3.14 -4.00
C ASP A 124 7.04 1.74 -3.80
N LEU A 125 6.44 1.19 -4.86
CA LEU A 125 5.62 -0.02 -4.89
C LEU A 125 6.26 -1.14 -5.72
N ILE A 126 7.59 -1.13 -5.84
CA ILE A 126 8.32 -2.17 -6.59
C ILE A 126 7.95 -3.55 -6.03
N TRP A 127 7.52 -4.45 -6.92
CA TRP A 127 7.07 -5.82 -6.58
C TRP A 127 5.89 -5.91 -5.61
N ALA A 128 5.06 -4.86 -5.47
CA ALA A 128 3.85 -4.93 -4.66
C ALA A 128 2.82 -5.95 -5.21
N ASP A 129 2.17 -6.69 -4.32
CA ASP A 129 1.09 -7.64 -4.65
C ASP A 129 -0.28 -7.02 -4.39
N PHE A 130 -0.99 -6.59 -5.44
CA PHE A 130 -2.36 -6.09 -5.41
C PHE A 130 -3.38 -7.10 -5.95
N GLN A 131 -3.07 -8.40 -5.99
CA GLN A 131 -3.98 -9.39 -6.57
C GLN A 131 -5.36 -9.36 -5.90
N GLN A 132 -6.40 -9.31 -6.72
CA GLN A 132 -7.80 -9.26 -6.26
C GLN A 132 -8.17 -8.07 -5.36
N ALA A 133 -7.35 -7.01 -5.31
CA ALA A 133 -7.63 -5.83 -4.49
C ALA A 133 -8.75 -4.95 -5.11
N GLU A 134 -9.51 -4.26 -4.25
CA GLU A 134 -10.48 -3.23 -4.65
C GLU A 134 -9.78 -1.87 -4.66
N LEU A 135 -9.45 -1.35 -5.84
CA LEU A 135 -8.64 -0.14 -6.07
C LEU A 135 -9.43 0.95 -6.82
N GLN A 136 -10.76 1.00 -6.68
CA GLN A 136 -11.57 2.00 -7.38
C GLN A 136 -11.11 3.43 -7.00
N GLY A 137 -10.80 4.23 -8.02
CA GLY A 137 -10.41 5.64 -7.84
C GLY A 137 -9.13 5.86 -7.05
N THR A 138 -8.24 4.87 -6.96
CA THR A 138 -6.94 5.05 -6.30
C THR A 138 -6.00 5.95 -7.07
N ASP A 139 -5.18 6.69 -6.35
CA ASP A 139 -4.18 7.59 -6.94
C ASP A 139 -2.78 6.96 -6.88
N PHE A 140 -2.20 6.67 -8.05
CA PHE A 140 -0.82 6.18 -8.24
C PHE A 140 0.05 7.21 -8.98
N GLN A 141 -0.32 8.50 -8.97
CA GLN A 141 0.45 9.54 -9.66
C GLN A 141 1.91 9.53 -9.24
N HIS A 142 2.80 9.50 -10.24
CA HIS A 142 4.26 9.49 -10.02
C HIS A 142 4.78 8.31 -9.16
N ALA A 143 3.98 7.27 -8.94
CA ALA A 143 4.41 6.10 -8.18
C ALA A 143 5.37 5.22 -9.00
N THR A 144 6.23 4.48 -8.31
CA THR A 144 7.09 3.45 -8.92
C THR A 144 6.47 2.07 -8.70
N LEU A 145 5.88 1.50 -9.74
CA LEU A 145 5.09 0.25 -9.74
C LEU A 145 5.81 -0.88 -10.47
N ARG A 146 7.13 -0.79 -10.63
CA ARG A 146 7.89 -1.76 -11.42
C ARG A 146 7.69 -3.19 -10.91
N GLY A 147 7.24 -4.08 -11.81
CA GLY A 147 6.99 -5.48 -11.48
C GLY A 147 5.86 -5.72 -10.47
N ALA A 148 5.02 -4.72 -10.16
CA ALA A 148 3.85 -4.91 -9.32
C ALA A 148 2.81 -5.80 -10.04
N THR A 149 2.05 -6.58 -9.28
CA THR A 149 0.98 -7.44 -9.82
C THR A 149 -0.40 -6.93 -9.42
N PHE A 150 -1.26 -6.77 -10.41
CA PHE A 150 -2.65 -6.31 -10.29
C PHE A 150 -3.64 -7.37 -10.79
N VAL A 151 -3.22 -8.64 -10.86
CA VAL A 151 -4.03 -9.71 -11.46
C VAL A 151 -5.39 -9.79 -10.78
N ARG A 152 -6.45 -9.68 -11.58
CA ARG A 152 -7.87 -9.67 -11.12
C ARG A 152 -8.23 -8.54 -10.15
N ALA A 153 -7.42 -7.49 -10.06
CA ALA A 153 -7.76 -6.31 -9.28
C ALA A 153 -8.85 -5.48 -9.97
N GLN A 154 -9.56 -4.65 -9.19
CA GLN A 154 -10.59 -3.74 -9.68
C GLN A 154 -10.12 -2.31 -9.56
N ILE A 155 -9.68 -1.68 -10.64
CA ILE A 155 -9.00 -0.37 -10.63
C ILE A 155 -9.76 0.67 -11.47
N ARG A 156 -11.10 0.57 -11.52
CA ARG A 156 -11.90 1.53 -12.28
C ARG A 156 -11.62 2.97 -11.83
N GLY A 157 -11.30 3.84 -12.78
CA GLY A 157 -10.97 5.24 -12.54
C GLY A 157 -9.65 5.46 -11.79
N GLY A 158 -8.74 4.49 -11.76
CA GLY A 158 -7.43 4.65 -11.15
C GLY A 158 -6.56 5.64 -11.91
N ASN A 159 -5.73 6.39 -11.18
CA ASN A 159 -4.86 7.42 -11.75
C ASN A 159 -3.40 6.96 -11.73
N PHE A 160 -2.85 6.60 -12.88
CA PHE A 160 -1.46 6.19 -13.10
C PHE A 160 -0.64 7.26 -13.82
N PHE A 161 -1.09 8.52 -13.81
CA PHE A 161 -0.43 9.60 -14.54
C PHE A 161 1.05 9.71 -14.15
N SER A 162 1.93 9.67 -15.16
CA SER A 162 3.39 9.78 -15.01
C SER A 162 4.00 8.75 -14.05
N SER A 163 3.34 7.61 -13.84
CA SER A 163 3.87 6.49 -13.04
C SER A 163 4.85 5.61 -13.85
N ASP A 164 5.73 4.90 -13.14
CA ASP A 164 6.54 3.83 -13.75
C ASP A 164 5.89 2.47 -13.48
N CYS A 165 5.11 1.99 -14.44
CA CYS A 165 4.48 0.67 -14.39
C CYS A 165 5.30 -0.38 -15.14
N SER A 166 6.57 -0.15 -15.48
CA SER A 166 7.33 -1.11 -16.28
C SER A 166 7.29 -2.52 -15.68
N TRP A 167 7.04 -3.53 -16.52
CA TRP A 167 6.90 -4.93 -16.11
C TRP A 167 5.74 -5.25 -15.17
N ALA A 168 4.80 -4.33 -14.94
CA ALA A 168 3.63 -4.60 -14.13
C ALA A 168 2.65 -5.56 -14.85
N ASP A 169 1.93 -6.34 -14.04
CA ASP A 169 1.01 -7.37 -14.51
C ASP A 169 -0.45 -6.96 -14.25
N PHE A 170 -1.15 -6.53 -15.30
CA PHE A 170 -2.56 -6.14 -15.28
C PHE A 170 -3.48 -7.21 -15.89
N ARG A 171 -3.12 -8.50 -15.82
CA ARG A 171 -3.97 -9.56 -16.40
C ARG A 171 -5.30 -9.70 -15.66
N ASP A 172 -6.36 -9.90 -16.44
CA ASP A 172 -7.73 -10.05 -15.92
C ASP A 172 -8.20 -8.84 -15.05
N THR A 173 -7.55 -7.67 -15.16
CA THR A 173 -7.84 -6.48 -14.36
C THR A 173 -8.96 -5.63 -14.96
N ASP A 174 -9.82 -5.04 -14.12
CA ASP A 174 -10.73 -3.97 -14.55
C ASP A 174 -10.01 -2.61 -14.50
N LEU A 175 -9.75 -2.01 -15.67
CA LEU A 175 -9.09 -0.73 -15.85
C LEU A 175 -10.01 0.33 -16.48
N HIS A 176 -11.34 0.14 -16.47
CA HIS A 176 -12.27 1.11 -17.05
C HIS A 176 -11.97 2.52 -16.56
N GLU A 177 -12.00 3.50 -17.47
CA GLU A 177 -11.84 4.94 -17.14
C GLU A 177 -10.52 5.30 -16.41
N SER A 178 -9.52 4.41 -16.40
CA SER A 178 -8.24 4.68 -15.74
C SER A 178 -7.34 5.59 -16.57
N ASP A 179 -6.53 6.40 -15.92
CA ASP A 179 -5.61 7.32 -16.58
C ASP A 179 -4.16 6.82 -16.53
N PHE A 180 -3.61 6.44 -17.68
CA PHE A 180 -2.21 6.05 -17.87
C PHE A 180 -1.41 7.09 -18.66
N GLN A 181 -1.88 8.35 -18.70
CA GLN A 181 -1.16 9.41 -19.39
C GLN A 181 0.29 9.53 -18.90
N GLN A 182 1.23 9.59 -19.84
CA GLN A 182 2.67 9.69 -19.55
C GLN A 182 3.25 8.53 -18.73
N ALA A 183 2.50 7.45 -18.47
CA ALA A 183 3.00 6.30 -17.75
C ALA A 183 4.05 5.53 -18.57
N ASN A 184 5.03 4.94 -17.90
CA ASN A 184 5.92 3.97 -18.50
C ASN A 184 5.30 2.58 -18.44
N LEU A 185 4.93 2.02 -19.59
CA LEU A 185 4.27 0.73 -19.74
C LEU A 185 5.17 -0.32 -20.42
N ASN A 186 6.49 -0.09 -20.49
CA ASN A 186 7.40 -1.06 -21.09
C ASN A 186 7.33 -2.42 -20.39
N GLY A 187 7.07 -3.48 -21.16
CA GLY A 187 7.00 -4.85 -20.65
C GLY A 187 5.77 -5.15 -19.79
N THR A 188 4.79 -4.24 -19.73
CA THR A 188 3.53 -4.49 -19.04
C THR A 188 2.66 -5.50 -19.79
N THR A 189 1.88 -6.28 -19.05
CA THR A 189 0.90 -7.20 -19.63
C THR A 189 -0.53 -6.75 -19.31
N PHE A 190 -1.39 -6.74 -20.34
CA PHE A 190 -2.81 -6.37 -20.25
C PHE A 190 -3.72 -7.51 -20.73
N ILE A 191 -3.28 -8.77 -20.68
CA ILE A 191 -4.07 -9.91 -21.21
C ILE A 191 -5.41 -9.97 -20.46
N ASN A 192 -6.51 -9.95 -21.21
CA ASN A 192 -7.90 -9.90 -20.70
C ASN A 192 -8.26 -8.67 -19.84
N ALA A 193 -7.40 -7.65 -19.77
CA ALA A 193 -7.70 -6.43 -19.05
C ALA A 193 -8.85 -5.67 -19.72
N GLN A 194 -9.77 -5.14 -18.93
CA GLN A 194 -10.87 -4.33 -19.43
C GLN A 194 -10.44 -2.86 -19.46
N THR A 195 -10.19 -2.30 -20.64
CA THR A 195 -9.60 -0.96 -20.79
C THR A 195 -10.54 0.07 -21.42
N THR A 196 -11.85 -0.18 -21.46
CA THR A 196 -12.81 0.76 -22.05
C THR A 196 -12.77 2.10 -21.30
N GLY A 197 -12.53 3.18 -22.05
CA GLY A 197 -12.40 4.53 -21.49
C GLY A 197 -11.06 4.83 -20.82
N ALA A 198 -10.13 3.87 -20.76
CA ALA A 198 -8.80 4.12 -20.23
C ALA A 198 -7.98 5.02 -21.17
N ASN A 199 -7.20 5.92 -20.58
CA ASN A 199 -6.43 6.94 -21.29
C ASN A 199 -4.94 6.58 -21.34
N PHE A 200 -4.44 6.18 -22.51
CA PHE A 200 -3.04 5.82 -22.70
C PHE A 200 -2.22 6.90 -23.42
N GLN A 201 -2.74 8.13 -23.52
CA GLN A 201 -2.09 9.20 -24.29
C GLN A 201 -0.68 9.49 -23.76
N SER A 202 0.29 9.56 -24.67
CA SER A 202 1.70 9.81 -24.33
C SER A 202 2.35 8.78 -23.39
N SER A 203 1.73 7.62 -23.19
CA SER A 203 2.37 6.51 -22.46
C SER A 203 3.51 5.90 -23.29
N LEU A 204 4.59 5.51 -22.62
CA LEU A 204 5.71 4.79 -23.23
C LEU A 204 5.41 3.29 -23.25
N GLY A 205 5.79 2.57 -24.30
CA GLY A 205 5.73 1.09 -24.33
C GLY A 205 4.35 0.49 -24.63
N PHE A 206 3.25 1.24 -24.59
CA PHE A 206 1.91 0.71 -24.88
C PHE A 206 1.78 0.18 -26.32
N TYR A 207 2.25 0.93 -27.31
CA TYR A 207 2.18 0.54 -28.73
C TYR A 207 3.09 -0.64 -29.12
N ASN A 208 4.02 -1.03 -28.24
CA ASN A 208 4.95 -2.14 -28.45
C ASN A 208 4.66 -3.36 -27.55
N SER A 209 3.66 -3.27 -26.69
CA SER A 209 3.27 -4.39 -25.82
C SER A 209 2.19 -5.17 -26.57
N PRO A 210 2.51 -6.32 -27.19
CA PRO A 210 1.45 -7.18 -27.70
C PRO A 210 0.54 -7.50 -26.51
N MET A 211 -0.78 -7.38 -26.69
CA MET A 211 -1.77 -7.86 -25.71
C MET A 211 -1.72 -9.40 -25.51
N THR A 212 -0.60 -10.04 -25.86
CA THR A 212 -0.32 -11.46 -25.76
C THR A 212 1.10 -11.63 -25.20
N ASP A 213 1.15 -12.23 -24.01
CA ASP A 213 2.32 -12.77 -23.28
C ASP A 213 3.65 -12.02 -23.45
N SER A 214 3.93 -11.13 -22.50
CA SER A 214 5.25 -10.54 -22.27
C SER A 214 5.82 -11.08 -20.96
N SER A 215 6.19 -12.35 -20.94
CA SER A 215 7.10 -12.86 -19.91
C SER A 215 8.32 -11.94 -19.81
N PRO A 216 8.77 -11.55 -18.60
CA PRO A 216 9.94 -10.70 -18.45
C PRO A 216 11.16 -11.38 -19.12
N PRO A 217 12.07 -10.61 -19.75
CA PRO A 217 13.23 -11.17 -20.41
C PRO A 217 14.04 -11.96 -19.39
N SER A 218 14.25 -13.25 -19.68
CA SER A 218 15.04 -14.15 -18.83
C SER A 218 16.44 -13.57 -18.61
N GLY A 219 16.79 -13.24 -17.36
CA GLY A 219 18.13 -12.78 -16.97
C GLY A 219 18.25 -11.32 -16.54
N ASP A 220 17.16 -10.56 -16.43
CA ASP A 220 17.20 -9.23 -15.81
C ASP A 220 17.34 -9.40 -14.26
N PRO A 221 18.40 -8.87 -13.62
CA PRO A 221 18.71 -9.07 -12.18
C PRO A 221 17.65 -8.52 -11.21
N LEU A 222 16.55 -7.98 -11.73
CA LEU A 222 15.45 -7.36 -11.02
C LEU A 222 14.19 -8.24 -10.97
N PHE A 223 14.32 -9.52 -11.35
CA PHE A 223 13.31 -10.55 -11.12
C PHE A 223 13.91 -11.64 -10.22
N PRO A 224 13.50 -11.75 -8.95
CA PRO A 224 13.91 -12.84 -8.06
C PRO A 224 13.25 -14.18 -8.43
#